data_AF-A0A399CUI3-F1
#
_entry.id   AF-A0A399CUI3-F1
#
_cell.length_a   1.000
_cell.length_b   1.000
_cell.length_c   1.000
_cell.angle_alpha   90.00
_cell.angle_beta   90.00
_cell.angle_gamma   90.00
#
_symmetry.space_group_name_H-M   'P 1'
#
loop_
_entity.id
_entity.type
_entity.pdbx_description
1 polymer ?
#
loop_
_entity_poly.entity_id
_entity_poly.type
_entity_poly.pdbx_seq_one_letter_code
_entity_poly.pdbx_strand_id
1 'polypeptide(L)'
;MKMIILKLITVLIAIIAVVCVITIFTKKKYNIKRELVVNAPQKKVYDYVRMHKNQKYFNHWLSFDPNTKIEITGSEDGTPGATFHFESSHKKVGTGEWENVAMNPNERIDLELRFLKPYLFTATREYSV
;
A
#
# COMPACT_ATOMS: atom_id res chain seq x y z
N MET A 1 30.39 16.28 -42.21
CA MET A 1 29.40 16.80 -41.24
C MET A 1 28.05 16.07 -41.29
N LYS A 2 27.34 16.02 -42.44
CA LYS A 2 26.04 15.29 -42.60
C LYS A 2 26.07 13.82 -42.15
N MET A 3 27.11 13.05 -42.52
CA MET A 3 27.21 11.62 -42.16
C MET A 3 27.42 11.38 -40.66
N ILE A 4 28.06 12.31 -39.94
CA ILE A 4 28.29 12.20 -38.49
C ILE A 4 26.97 12.44 -37.75
N ILE A 5 26.20 13.44 -38.18
CA ILE A 5 24.87 13.76 -37.64
C ILE A 5 23.92 12.58 -37.86
N LEU A 6 23.94 11.96 -39.05
CA LEU A 6 23.09 10.80 -39.35
C LEU A 6 23.41 9.60 -38.42
N LYS A 7 24.70 9.29 -38.22
CA LYS A 7 25.14 8.22 -37.30
C LYS A 7 24.71 8.47 -35.86
N LEU A 8 24.84 9.72 -35.38
CA LEU A 8 24.38 10.13 -34.05
C LEU A 8 22.87 9.92 -33.88
N ILE A 9 22.07 10.30 -34.87
CA ILE A 9 20.61 10.10 -34.85
C ILE A 9 20.28 8.60 -34.86
N THR A 10 20.94 7.79 -35.68
CA THR A 10 20.72 6.34 -35.71
C THR A 10 21.03 5.70 -34.36
N VAL A 11 22.13 6.08 -33.71
CA VAL A 11 22.49 5.58 -32.38
C VAL A 11 21.46 6.02 -31.33
N LEU A 12 20.99 7.27 -31.37
CA LEU A 12 19.95 7.75 -30.46
C LEU A 12 18.63 6.97 -30.63
N ILE A 13 18.20 6.74 -31.87
CA ILE A 13 17.00 5.94 -32.17
C ILE A 13 17.17 4.51 -31.67
N ALA A 14 18.34 3.90 -31.86
CA ALA A 14 18.62 2.56 -31.37
C ALA A 14 18.53 2.49 -29.84
N ILE A 15 19.07 3.48 -29.12
CA ILE A 15 18.97 3.56 -27.65
C ILE A 15 17.51 3.69 -27.21
N ILE A 16 16.73 4.57 -27.84
CA ILE A 16 15.31 4.75 -27.53
C ILE A 16 14.53 3.44 -27.80
N ALA A 17 14.79 2.79 -28.93
CA ALA A 17 14.16 1.52 -29.27
C ALA A 17 14.46 0.43 -28.22
N VAL A 18 15.71 0.34 -27.75
CA VAL A 18 16.10 -0.59 -26.69
C VAL A 18 15.37 -0.30 -25.38
N VAL A 19 15.28 0.97 -24.95
CA VAL A 19 14.54 1.35 -23.74
C VAL A 19 13.05 0.98 -23.88
N CYS A 20 12.43 1.27 -25.02
CA CYS A 20 11.03 0.90 -25.27
C CYS A 20 10.81 -0.60 -25.15
N VAL A 21 11.68 -1.41 -25.77
CA VAL A 21 11.61 -2.88 -25.68
C VAL A 21 11.70 -3.35 -24.22
N ILE A 22 12.62 -2.81 -23.43
CA ILE A 22 12.77 -3.18 -22.01
C ILE A 22 11.51 -2.83 -21.20
N THR A 23 10.91 -1.66 -21.42
CA THR A 23 9.72 -1.23 -20.67
C THR A 23 8.49 -2.11 -20.91
N ILE A 24 8.37 -2.71 -22.11
CA ILE A 24 7.27 -3.63 -22.45
C ILE A 24 7.32 -4.88 -21.56
N PHE A 25 8.52 -5.37 -21.23
CA PHE A 25 8.70 -6.58 -20.42
C PHE A 25 8.78 -6.32 -18.90
N THR A 26 8.72 -5.06 -18.46
CA THR A 26 8.86 -4.72 -17.05
C THR A 26 7.53 -4.89 -16.31
N LYS A 27 7.57 -5.54 -15.13
CA LYS A 27 6.38 -5.72 -14.28
C LYS A 27 5.90 -4.38 -13.73
N LYS A 28 4.60 -4.10 -13.89
CA LYS A 28 3.96 -2.87 -13.37
C LYS A 28 3.58 -2.94 -11.89
N LYS A 29 3.63 -4.13 -11.29
CA LYS A 29 3.32 -4.36 -9.87
C LYS A 29 4.61 -4.67 -9.12
N TYR A 30 4.76 -4.08 -7.94
CA TYR A 30 5.86 -4.34 -7.02
C TYR A 30 5.30 -4.74 -5.66
N ASN A 31 6.06 -5.51 -4.90
CA ASN A 31 5.72 -5.93 -3.55
C ASN A 31 6.73 -5.34 -2.57
N ILE A 32 6.25 -4.80 -1.45
CA ILE A 32 7.08 -4.32 -0.35
C ILE A 32 6.84 -5.23 0.84
N LYS A 33 7.91 -5.83 1.39
CA LYS A 33 7.87 -6.64 2.61
C LYS A 33 8.73 -5.97 3.68
N ARG A 34 8.22 -5.97 4.91
CA ARG A 34 8.95 -5.56 6.11
C ARG A 34 8.73 -6.62 7.19
N GLU A 35 9.80 -6.99 7.87
CA GLU A 35 9.79 -7.93 8.99
C GLU A 35 10.33 -7.23 10.23
N LEU A 36 9.77 -7.58 11.39
CA LEU A 36 10.23 -7.09 12.70
C LEU A 36 9.97 -8.17 13.76
N VAL A 37 10.86 -8.27 14.75
CA VAL A 37 10.71 -9.22 15.85
C VAL A 37 10.03 -8.52 17.02
N VAL A 38 8.88 -9.05 17.46
CA VAL A 38 8.14 -8.55 18.62
C VAL A 38 8.28 -9.55 19.76
N ASN A 39 8.76 -9.11 20.92
CA ASN A 39 8.86 -9.94 22.12
C ASN A 39 7.50 -10.08 22.83
N ALA A 40 6.54 -10.73 22.17
CA ALA A 40 5.20 -11.01 22.68
C ALA A 40 4.62 -12.30 22.06
N PRO A 41 3.65 -12.96 22.72
CA PRO A 41 2.98 -14.12 22.13
C PRO A 41 2.29 -13.79 20.81
N GLN A 42 2.41 -14.69 19.81
CA GLN A 42 1.84 -14.54 18.46
C GLN A 42 0.35 -14.16 18.49
N LYS A 43 -0.45 -14.87 19.29
CA LYS A 43 -1.88 -14.57 19.48
C LYS A 43 -2.13 -13.14 19.95
N LYS A 44 -1.32 -12.63 20.89
CA LYS A 44 -1.48 -11.27 21.41
C LYS A 44 -1.18 -10.23 20.33
N VAL A 45 -0.17 -10.47 19.50
CA VAL A 45 0.16 -9.60 18.38
C VAL A 45 -0.96 -9.64 17.34
N TYR A 46 -1.42 -10.83 16.95
CA TYR A 46 -2.51 -11.03 15.99
C TYR A 46 -3.81 -10.34 16.43
N ASP A 47 -4.24 -10.57 17.68
CA ASP A 47 -5.44 -9.94 18.24
C ASP A 47 -5.33 -8.41 18.28
N TYR A 48 -4.11 -7.88 18.41
CA TYR A 48 -3.85 -6.45 18.40
C TYR A 48 -3.86 -5.86 16.99
N VAL A 49 -3.16 -6.47 16.03
CA VAL A 49 -3.02 -5.91 14.67
C VAL A 49 -4.28 -6.07 13.82
N ARG A 50 -5.13 -7.08 14.10
CA ARG A 50 -6.38 -7.27 13.35
C ARG A 50 -7.42 -6.17 13.60
N MET A 51 -7.33 -5.50 14.74
CA MET A 51 -8.29 -4.49 15.18
C MET A 51 -7.98 -3.14 14.55
N HIS A 52 -8.89 -2.62 13.73
CA HIS A 52 -8.76 -1.32 13.08
C HIS A 52 -8.64 -0.17 14.08
N LYS A 53 -9.35 -0.24 15.22
CA LYS A 53 -9.22 0.77 16.28
C LYS A 53 -7.79 0.92 16.83
N ASN A 54 -6.96 -0.11 16.68
CA ASN A 54 -5.56 -0.07 17.14
C ASN A 54 -4.63 0.61 16.13
N GLN A 55 -5.05 0.81 14.88
CA GLN A 55 -4.23 1.44 13.84
C GLN A 55 -3.73 2.82 14.28
N LYS A 56 -4.52 3.60 15.04
CA LYS A 56 -4.10 4.90 15.57
C LYS A 56 -2.80 4.88 16.40
N TYR A 57 -2.40 3.73 16.93
CA TYR A 57 -1.20 3.61 17.77
C TYR A 57 0.08 3.27 17.01
N PHE A 58 -0.01 2.59 15.87
CA PHE A 58 1.16 2.10 15.13
C PHE A 58 1.17 2.49 13.65
N ASN A 59 0.07 3.01 13.13
CA ASN A 59 -0.01 3.50 11.77
C ASN A 59 0.66 4.87 11.67
N HIS A 60 1.92 4.87 11.20
CA HIS A 60 2.66 6.10 10.95
C HIS A 60 1.94 7.06 9.99
N TRP A 61 1.09 6.56 9.09
CA TRP A 61 0.33 7.41 8.17
C TRP A 61 -0.62 8.35 8.91
N LEU A 62 -1.31 7.86 9.95
CA LEU A 62 -2.21 8.68 10.77
C LEU A 62 -1.45 9.68 11.65
N SER A 63 -0.16 9.44 11.92
CA SER A 63 0.67 10.38 12.68
C SER A 63 0.97 11.68 11.95
N PHE A 64 0.80 11.73 10.62
CA PHE A 64 0.97 12.96 9.84
C PHE A 64 -0.14 14.00 10.07
N ASP A 65 -1.34 13.58 10.49
CA ASP A 65 -2.42 14.50 10.84
C ASP A 65 -3.22 13.96 12.05
N PRO A 66 -3.01 14.51 13.25
CA PRO A 66 -3.75 14.15 14.45
C PRO A 66 -5.27 14.39 14.34
N ASN A 67 -5.72 15.23 13.41
CA ASN A 67 -7.13 15.56 13.21
C ASN A 67 -7.80 14.67 12.15
N THR A 68 -7.13 13.60 11.71
CA THR A 68 -7.71 12.64 10.76
C THR A 68 -9.00 12.08 11.33
N LYS A 69 -10.10 12.22 10.59
CA LYS A 69 -11.37 11.60 10.94
C LYS A 69 -11.28 10.11 10.64
N ILE A 70 -11.66 9.30 11.60
CA ILE A 70 -11.61 7.86 11.52
C ILE A 70 -13.00 7.30 11.80
N GLU A 71 -13.46 6.41 10.95
CA GLU A 71 -14.73 5.70 11.13
C GLU A 71 -14.52 4.21 10.85
N ILE A 72 -15.15 3.35 11.66
CA ILE A 72 -15.13 1.90 11.43
C ILE A 72 -16.56 1.48 11.11
N THR A 73 -16.74 0.87 9.94
CA THR A 73 -18.03 0.46 9.40
C THR A 73 -17.98 -1.00 8.93
N GLY A 74 -19.12 -1.52 8.47
CA GLY A 74 -19.24 -2.89 7.97
C GLY A 74 -19.42 -3.90 9.11
N SER A 75 -18.62 -4.97 9.10
CA SER A 75 -18.64 -6.01 10.13
C SER A 75 -17.98 -5.58 11.44
N GLU A 76 -18.08 -6.42 12.48
CA GLU A 76 -17.44 -6.16 13.77
C GLU A 76 -15.93 -5.96 13.63
N ASP A 77 -15.37 -4.97 14.34
CA ASP A 77 -13.94 -4.65 14.25
C ASP A 77 -13.05 -5.89 14.48
N GLY A 78 -12.08 -6.08 13.60
CA GLY A 78 -11.19 -7.25 13.62
C GLY A 78 -11.77 -8.52 13.02
N THR A 79 -12.90 -8.46 12.31
CA THR A 79 -13.44 -9.56 11.50
C THR A 79 -13.38 -9.24 10.00
N PRO A 80 -13.42 -10.25 9.10
CA PRO A 80 -13.61 -10.01 7.67
C PRO A 80 -14.86 -9.18 7.39
N GLY A 81 -14.75 -8.18 6.52
CA GLY A 81 -15.79 -7.19 6.21
C GLY A 81 -15.75 -5.92 7.07
N ALA A 82 -14.90 -5.86 8.11
CA ALA A 82 -14.68 -4.63 8.87
C ALA A 82 -13.85 -3.63 8.05
N THR A 83 -14.35 -2.40 7.94
CA THR A 83 -13.74 -1.34 7.12
C THR A 83 -13.34 -0.15 7.97
N PHE A 84 -12.09 0.29 7.87
CA PHE A 84 -11.52 1.48 8.50
C PHE A 84 -11.43 2.60 7.48
N HIS A 85 -12.29 3.60 7.59
CA HIS A 85 -12.24 4.81 6.79
C HIS A 85 -11.38 5.86 7.48
N PHE A 86 -10.59 6.57 6.69
CA PHE A 86 -9.83 7.73 7.15
C PHE A 86 -10.01 8.90 6.20
N GLU A 87 -10.21 10.09 6.75
CA GLU A 87 -10.34 11.33 5.99
C GLU A 87 -9.54 12.46 6.65
N SER A 88 -8.65 13.06 5.87
CA SER A 88 -7.86 14.22 6.28
C SER A 88 -7.66 15.18 5.10
N SER A 89 -7.64 16.48 5.40
CA SER A 89 -7.27 17.52 4.45
C SER A 89 -5.76 17.63 4.24
N HIS A 90 -4.96 16.96 5.09
CA HIS A 90 -3.52 16.94 4.99
C HIS A 90 -3.06 16.10 3.79
N LYS A 91 -2.29 16.71 2.87
CA LYS A 91 -1.89 16.08 1.59
C LYS A 91 -1.17 14.74 1.73
N LYS A 92 -0.48 14.51 2.86
CA LYS A 92 0.21 13.24 3.13
C LYS A 92 -0.71 12.14 3.64
N VAL A 93 -1.88 12.47 4.17
CA VAL A 93 -2.83 11.48 4.70
C VAL A 93 -3.90 11.17 3.65
N GLY A 94 -4.58 12.21 3.16
CA GLY A 94 -5.63 12.09 2.17
C GLY A 94 -6.89 11.40 2.70
N THR A 95 -7.61 10.75 1.80
CA THR A 95 -8.86 10.04 2.09
C THR A 95 -8.80 8.64 1.51
N GLY A 96 -9.21 7.64 2.29
CA GLY A 96 -9.25 6.26 1.85
C GLY A 96 -9.83 5.34 2.90
N GLU A 97 -9.72 4.05 2.64
CA GLU A 97 -10.26 3.01 3.50
C GLU A 97 -9.44 1.71 3.43
N TRP A 98 -9.45 0.98 4.54
CA TRP A 98 -8.88 -0.36 4.69
C TRP A 98 -9.95 -1.35 5.07
N GLU A 99 -10.13 -2.39 4.28
CA GLU A 99 -11.07 -3.47 4.57
C GLU A 99 -10.31 -4.74 4.91
N ASN A 100 -10.74 -5.44 5.96
CA ASN A 100 -10.27 -6.79 6.25
C ASN A 100 -10.99 -7.78 5.32
N VAL A 101 -10.29 -8.39 4.37
CA VAL A 101 -10.92 -9.25 3.36
C VAL A 101 -10.94 -10.71 3.80
N ALA A 102 -9.84 -11.20 4.37
CA ALA A 102 -9.70 -12.57 4.83
C ALA A 102 -8.73 -12.66 6.00
N MET A 103 -8.85 -13.71 6.82
CA MET A 103 -7.99 -13.93 7.96
C MET A 103 -7.76 -15.41 8.22
N ASN A 104 -6.51 -15.77 8.52
CA ASN A 104 -6.13 -17.06 9.12
C ASN A 104 -5.76 -16.81 10.59
N PRO A 105 -6.54 -17.34 11.56
CA PRO A 105 -6.34 -17.07 12.98
C PRO A 105 -4.89 -17.28 13.44
N ASN A 106 -4.33 -16.26 14.09
CA ASN A 106 -2.96 -16.21 14.60
C ASN A 106 -1.83 -16.21 13.56
N GLU A 107 -2.13 -16.27 12.26
CA GLU A 107 -1.10 -16.40 11.22
C GLU A 107 -1.09 -15.23 10.24
N ARG A 108 -2.26 -14.87 9.69
CA ARG A 108 -2.34 -13.96 8.55
C ARG A 108 -3.62 -13.13 8.54
N ILE A 109 -3.50 -11.88 8.11
CA ILE A 109 -4.60 -10.95 7.88
C ILE A 109 -4.42 -10.31 6.50
N ASP A 110 -5.40 -10.49 5.63
CA ASP A 110 -5.43 -9.87 4.31
C ASP A 110 -6.32 -8.64 4.32
N LEU A 111 -5.78 -7.53 3.82
CA LEU A 111 -6.46 -6.26 3.73
C LEU A 111 -6.46 -5.73 2.30
N GLU A 112 -7.54 -5.07 1.95
CA GLU A 112 -7.60 -4.24 0.76
C GLU A 112 -7.60 -2.77 1.16
N LEU A 113 -6.67 -2.02 0.57
CA LEU A 113 -6.56 -0.59 0.74
C LEU A 113 -7.09 0.09 -0.51
N ARG A 114 -8.05 0.99 -0.33
CA ARG A 114 -8.61 1.84 -1.39
C ARG A 114 -8.35 3.30 -1.02
N PHE A 115 -7.42 3.93 -1.71
CA PHE A 115 -7.18 5.37 -1.61
C PHE A 115 -8.08 6.10 -2.60
N LEU A 116 -8.80 7.12 -2.13
CA LEU A 116 -9.76 7.90 -2.90
C LEU A 116 -9.19 9.28 -3.27
N LYS A 117 -8.45 9.91 -2.36
CA LYS A 117 -7.83 11.23 -2.55
C LYS A 117 -6.45 11.28 -1.90
N PRO A 118 -5.46 11.98 -2.48
CA PRO A 118 -5.52 12.75 -3.72
C PRO A 118 -5.44 11.91 -5.00
N TYR A 119 -5.11 10.62 -4.91
CA TYR A 119 -5.04 9.71 -6.03
C TYR A 119 -5.95 8.52 -5.80
N LEU A 120 -6.64 8.09 -6.85
CA LEU A 120 -7.43 6.88 -6.83
C LEU A 120 -6.51 5.67 -7.08
N PHE A 121 -6.30 4.83 -6.08
CA PHE A 121 -5.61 3.56 -6.27
C PHE A 121 -6.03 2.51 -5.25
N THR A 122 -5.90 1.24 -5.66
CA THR A 122 -6.13 0.08 -4.80
C THR A 122 -4.83 -0.69 -4.60
N ALA A 123 -4.59 -1.16 -3.39
CA ALA A 123 -3.45 -1.98 -3.05
C ALA A 123 -3.87 -3.11 -2.12
N THR A 124 -3.28 -4.29 -2.30
CA THR A 124 -3.42 -5.40 -1.37
C THR A 124 -2.34 -5.32 -0.31
N ARG A 125 -2.70 -5.53 0.95
CA ARG A 125 -1.78 -5.56 2.09
C ARG A 125 -1.97 -6.87 2.84
N GLU A 126 -0.87 -7.44 3.28
CA GLU A 126 -0.86 -8.64 4.11
C GLU A 126 -0.09 -8.37 5.40
N TYR A 127 -0.68 -8.74 6.54
CA TYR A 127 0.06 -8.91 7.78
C TYR A 127 0.24 -10.40 8.06
N SER A 128 1.47 -10.82 8.25
CA SER A 128 1.81 -12.14 8.77
C SER A 128 2.38 -11.98 10.17
N VAL A 129 1.89 -12.79 11.13
CA VAL A 129 2.25 -12.72 12.55
C VAL A 129 2.89 -14.02 12.99
#